data_AF-A0A850SIH4-F1
#
_entry.id   AF-A0A850SIH4-F1
#
_cell.length_a   1.000
_cell.length_b   1.000
_cell.length_c   1.000
_cell.angle_alpha   90.00
_cell.angle_beta   90.00
_cell.angle_gamma   90.00
#
_symmetry.space_group_name_H-M   'P 1'
#
loop_
_entity.id
_entity.type
_entity.pdbx_description
1 polymer ?
#
loop_
_entity_poly.entity_id
_entity_poly.type
_entity_poly.pdbx_seq_one_letter_code
_entity_poly.pdbx_strand_id
1 'polypeptide(L)'
;MLRSILAVVLGIVAASVVVFAAEMVGHALYPTPSSEGHDCRSPKTYNDQAAAAACVAATPFEAKVAVVVGWFLGVLIGGVVAALVGRRWAPLAWVVAVVIFLFCLVNFSALPHPAWMIAASVFAVLFGGFCATSFTGAKFALPKSERVP
;
A
#
# COMPACT_ATOMS: atom_id res chain seq x y z
N MET A 1 11.84 10.81 19.82
CA MET A 1 11.55 9.34 19.91
C MET A 1 10.06 9.00 19.99
N LEU A 2 9.33 9.20 21.12
CA LEU A 2 7.90 8.82 21.22
C LEU A 2 7.04 9.40 20.10
N ARG A 3 7.24 10.69 19.77
CA ARG A 3 6.55 11.36 18.66
C ARG A 3 6.80 10.68 17.31
N SER A 4 8.03 10.25 17.06
CA SER A 4 8.42 9.60 15.81
C SER A 4 7.74 8.24 15.67
N ILE A 5 7.65 7.48 16.77
CA ILE A 5 6.91 6.22 16.84
C ILE A 5 5.42 6.48 16.55
N LEU A 6 4.80 7.45 17.25
CA LEU A 6 3.40 7.82 17.03
C LEU A 6 3.13 8.26 15.59
N ALA A 7 4.04 9.03 14.99
CA ALA A 7 3.91 9.47 13.61
C ALA A 7 3.88 8.29 12.62
N VAL A 8 4.78 7.32 12.79
CA VAL A 8 4.81 6.11 11.96
C VAL A 8 3.55 5.27 12.17
N VAL A 9 3.15 5.04 13.42
CA VAL A 9 1.94 4.26 13.74
C VAL A 9 0.70 4.90 13.11
N LEU A 10 0.50 6.21 13.29
CA LEU A 10 -0.62 6.92 12.70
C LEU A 10 -0.56 6.92 11.16
N GLY A 11 0.65 7.01 10.59
CA GLY A 11 0.85 6.90 9.15
C GLY A 11 0.46 5.52 8.59
N ILE A 12 0.86 4.44 9.27
CA ILE A 12 0.47 3.07 8.89
C ILE A 12 -1.05 2.90 9.02
N VAL A 13 -1.66 3.35 10.11
CA VAL A 13 -3.12 3.28 10.30
C VAL A 13 -3.84 4.03 9.18
N ALA A 14 -3.40 5.26 8.85
CA ALA A 14 -3.99 6.02 7.76
C ALA A 14 -3.83 5.33 6.40
N ALA A 15 -2.65 4.76 6.11
CA ALA A 15 -2.42 3.99 4.90
C ALA A 15 -3.37 2.78 4.81
N SER A 16 -3.48 2.00 5.88
CA SER A 16 -4.37 0.83 5.93
C SER A 16 -5.83 1.19 5.73
N VAL A 17 -6.30 2.29 6.33
CA VAL A 17 -7.67 2.78 6.13
C VAL A 17 -7.93 3.15 4.66
N VAL A 18 -6.97 3.83 4.02
CA VAL A 18 -7.09 4.22 2.61
C VAL A 18 -7.07 3.00 1.68
N VAL A 19 -6.16 2.04 1.92
CA VAL A 19 -6.11 0.79 1.14
C VAL A 19 -7.42 0.02 1.32
N PHE A 20 -7.89 -0.17 2.55
CA PHE A 20 -9.15 -0.85 2.82
C PHE A 20 -10.34 -0.18 2.13
N ALA A 21 -10.41 1.16 2.19
CA ALA A 21 -11.46 1.90 1.49
C ALA A 21 -11.38 1.71 -0.04
N ALA A 22 -10.16 1.74 -0.61
CA ALA A 22 -9.95 1.49 -2.03
C ALA A 22 -10.34 0.07 -2.44
N GLU A 23 -10.04 -0.94 -1.61
CA GLU A 23 -10.47 -2.33 -1.83
C GLU A 23 -11.99 -2.47 -1.76
N MET A 24 -12.66 -1.83 -0.80
CA MET A 24 -14.12 -1.83 -0.70
C MET A 24 -14.77 -1.21 -1.94
N VAL A 25 -14.27 -0.06 -2.38
CA VAL A 25 -14.75 0.58 -3.63
C VAL A 25 -14.46 -0.33 -4.82
N GLY A 26 -13.27 -0.92 -4.89
CA GLY A 26 -12.87 -1.84 -5.94
C GLY A 26 -13.81 -3.05 -6.03
N HIS A 27 -14.16 -3.67 -4.90
CA HIS A 27 -15.09 -4.80 -4.86
C HIS A 27 -16.54 -4.42 -5.17
N ALA A 28 -16.95 -3.18 -4.89
CA ALA A 28 -18.27 -2.67 -5.25
C ALA A 28 -18.38 -2.38 -6.75
N LEU A 29 -17.32 -1.83 -7.37
CA LEU A 29 -17.28 -1.54 -8.80
C LEU A 29 -17.00 -2.79 -9.65
N TYR A 30 -16.15 -3.68 -9.14
CA TYR A 30 -15.71 -4.90 -9.81
C TYR A 30 -16.01 -6.09 -8.88
N PRO A 31 -17.23 -6.64 -8.93
CA PRO A 31 -17.57 -7.84 -8.19
C PRO A 31 -16.55 -8.95 -8.48
N THR A 32 -16.11 -9.64 -7.44
CA THR A 32 -15.15 -10.74 -7.57
C THR A 32 -15.71 -11.82 -8.49
N PRO A 33 -15.02 -12.16 -9.59
CA PRO A 33 -15.50 -13.20 -10.48
C PRO A 33 -15.50 -14.55 -9.76
N SER A 34 -16.44 -15.42 -10.09
CA SER A 34 -16.35 -16.85 -9.82
C SER A 34 -15.73 -17.50 -11.05
N SER A 35 -14.49 -17.99 -10.96
CA SER A 35 -13.86 -18.74 -12.06
C SER A 35 -13.93 -20.23 -11.79
N GLU A 36 -14.40 -21.02 -12.77
CA GLU A 36 -14.31 -22.48 -12.78
C GLU A 36 -14.90 -23.19 -11.54
N GLY A 37 -15.99 -22.66 -10.97
CA GLY A 37 -16.63 -23.25 -9.78
C GLY A 37 -15.87 -22.99 -8.47
N HIS A 38 -14.78 -22.23 -8.51
CA HIS A 38 -14.07 -21.76 -7.33
C HIS A 38 -14.61 -20.40 -6.89
N ASP A 39 -14.92 -20.31 -5.60
CA ASP A 39 -15.16 -19.03 -4.95
C ASP A 39 -13.82 -18.32 -4.75
N CYS A 40 -13.57 -17.27 -5.52
CA CYS A 40 -12.34 -16.47 -5.45
C CYS A 40 -12.24 -15.65 -4.15
N ARG A 41 -13.26 -15.64 -3.29
CA ARG A 41 -13.20 -15.12 -1.92
C ARG A 41 -12.89 -16.18 -0.87
N SER A 42 -12.92 -17.46 -1.23
CA SER A 42 -12.70 -18.54 -0.29
C SER A 42 -11.22 -18.66 0.11
N PRO A 43 -10.91 -18.77 1.41
CA PRO A 43 -9.55 -19.05 1.87
C PRO A 43 -8.94 -20.33 1.27
N LYS A 44 -9.78 -21.30 0.90
CA LYS A 44 -9.33 -22.56 0.28
C LYS A 44 -8.70 -22.32 -1.10
N THR A 45 -9.19 -21.34 -1.84
CA THR A 45 -8.70 -20.97 -3.17
C THR A 45 -7.27 -20.43 -3.11
N TYR A 46 -6.88 -19.76 -2.02
CA TYR A 46 -5.51 -19.26 -1.84
C TYR A 46 -4.47 -20.36 -1.60
N ASN A 47 -4.89 -21.51 -1.07
CA ASN A 47 -4.00 -22.66 -0.86
C ASN A 47 -3.77 -23.48 -2.13
N ASP A 48 -4.60 -23.28 -3.16
CA ASP A 48 -4.47 -23.93 -4.47
C ASP A 48 -3.96 -22.91 -5.49
N GLN A 49 -2.69 -23.05 -5.88
CA GLN A 49 -2.03 -22.11 -6.79
C GLN A 49 -2.68 -22.06 -8.18
N ALA A 50 -3.27 -23.16 -8.65
CA ALA A 50 -3.97 -23.18 -9.94
C ALA A 50 -5.30 -22.42 -9.86
N ALA A 51 -6.07 -22.67 -8.80
CA ALA A 51 -7.34 -21.96 -8.57
C ALA A 51 -7.12 -20.46 -8.33
N ALA A 52 -6.09 -20.10 -7.57
CA ALA A 52 -5.68 -18.71 -7.36
C ALA A 52 -5.29 -18.01 -8.69
N ALA A 53 -4.52 -18.68 -9.56
CA ALA A 53 -4.14 -18.15 -10.86
C ALA A 53 -5.35 -17.93 -11.78
N ALA A 54 -6.31 -18.85 -11.79
CA ALA A 54 -7.55 -18.71 -12.56
C ALA A 54 -8.37 -17.50 -12.09
N CYS A 55 -8.48 -17.29 -10.77
CA CYS A 55 -9.15 -16.12 -10.19
C CYS A 55 -8.49 -14.79 -10.56
N VAL A 56 -7.15 -14.74 -10.51
CA VAL A 56 -6.40 -13.54 -10.91
C VAL A 56 -6.51 -13.30 -12.42
N ALA A 57 -6.50 -14.36 -13.23
CA ALA A 57 -6.70 -14.25 -14.68
C ALA A 57 -8.10 -13.71 -15.03
N ALA A 58 -9.14 -14.19 -14.35
CA ALA A 58 -10.52 -13.75 -14.54
C ALA A 58 -10.79 -12.31 -14.04
N THR A 59 -9.96 -11.79 -13.14
CA THR A 59 -10.10 -10.41 -12.65
C THR A 59 -9.93 -9.39 -13.80
N PRO A 60 -10.88 -8.45 -14.00
CA PRO A 60 -10.77 -7.41 -15.01
C PRO A 60 -9.49 -6.58 -14.89
N PHE A 61 -9.02 -6.02 -16.01
CA PHE A 61 -7.81 -5.21 -16.03
C PHE A 61 -7.94 -3.96 -15.15
N GLU A 62 -9.10 -3.32 -15.19
CA GLU A 62 -9.44 -2.11 -14.44
C GLU A 62 -9.41 -2.36 -12.94
N ALA A 63 -9.85 -3.55 -12.50
CA ALA A 63 -9.79 -3.96 -11.09
C ALA A 63 -8.34 -4.13 -10.62
N LYS A 64 -7.46 -4.71 -11.46
CA LYS A 64 -6.02 -4.82 -11.16
C LYS A 64 -5.37 -3.45 -11.04
N VAL A 65 -5.71 -2.52 -11.94
CA VAL A 65 -5.23 -1.13 -11.89
C VAL A 65 -5.72 -0.42 -10.62
N ALA A 66 -6.98 -0.62 -10.23
CA ALA A 66 -7.54 -0.03 -9.01
C ALA A 66 -6.77 -0.46 -7.75
N VAL A 67 -6.29 -1.71 -7.68
CA VAL A 67 -5.43 -2.19 -6.60
C VAL A 67 -4.11 -1.41 -6.57
N VAL A 68 -3.43 -1.25 -7.70
CA VAL A 68 -2.17 -0.46 -7.80
C VAL A 68 -2.38 0.98 -7.33
N VAL A 69 -3.51 1.60 -7.73
CA VAL A 69 -3.89 2.94 -7.28
C VAL A 69 -4.16 2.98 -5.77
N GLY A 70 -4.83 1.96 -5.22
CA GLY A 70 -5.05 1.81 -3.79
C GLY A 70 -3.74 1.81 -2.99
N TRP A 71 -2.74 1.04 -3.44
CA TRP A 71 -1.41 1.02 -2.83
C TRP A 71 -0.71 2.38 -2.90
N PHE A 72 -0.75 3.04 -4.06
CA PHE A 72 -0.21 4.39 -4.22
C PHE A 72 -0.84 5.38 -3.22
N LEU A 73 -2.19 5.42 -3.18
CA LEU A 73 -2.92 6.34 -2.32
C LEU A 73 -2.69 6.04 -0.83
N GLY A 74 -2.63 4.76 -0.46
CA GLY A 74 -2.30 4.34 0.90
C GLY A 74 -0.95 4.88 1.36
N VAL A 75 0.10 4.67 0.57
CA VAL A 75 1.44 5.17 0.89
C VAL A 75 1.51 6.68 0.88
N LEU A 76 0.87 7.33 -0.10
CA LEU A 76 0.83 8.78 -0.21
C LEU A 76 0.22 9.40 1.06
N ILE A 77 -0.98 8.98 1.43
CA ILE A 77 -1.69 9.54 2.59
C ILE A 77 -1.00 9.15 3.90
N GLY A 78 -0.60 7.89 4.06
CA GLY A 78 0.12 7.44 5.26
C GLY A 78 1.45 8.16 5.44
N GLY A 79 2.21 8.35 4.36
CA GLY A 79 3.45 9.10 4.34
C GLY A 79 3.25 10.58 4.67
N VAL A 80 2.19 11.22 4.14
CA VAL A 80 1.82 12.60 4.48
C VAL A 80 1.50 12.72 5.97
N VAL A 81 0.70 11.81 6.52
CA VAL A 81 0.35 11.80 7.95
C VAL A 81 1.61 11.64 8.81
N ALA A 82 2.47 10.66 8.50
CA ALA A 82 3.71 10.44 9.24
C ALA A 82 4.66 11.64 9.15
N ALA A 83 4.81 12.25 7.98
CA ALA A 83 5.62 13.45 7.82
C ALA A 83 5.08 14.62 8.66
N LEU A 84 3.78 14.91 8.59
CA LEU A 84 3.19 16.05 9.29
C LEU A 84 3.24 15.87 10.82
N VAL A 85 2.84 14.69 11.32
CA VAL A 85 2.97 14.37 12.76
C VAL A 85 4.44 14.37 13.17
N GLY A 86 5.33 13.91 12.29
CA GLY A 86 6.79 13.87 12.45
C GLY A 86 7.55 15.19 12.31
N ARG A 87 6.88 16.34 12.24
CA ARG A 87 7.51 17.67 11.99
C ARG A 87 8.29 17.74 10.67
N ARG A 88 7.72 17.15 9.61
CA ARG A 88 8.27 17.13 8.26
C ARG A 88 9.65 16.46 8.19
N TRP A 89 9.87 15.43 9.00
CA TRP A 89 11.07 14.60 8.91
C TRP A 89 10.84 13.49 7.87
N ALA A 90 11.53 13.58 6.73
CA ALA A 90 11.32 12.72 5.57
C ALA A 90 11.46 11.21 5.87
N PRO A 91 12.41 10.75 6.72
CA PRO A 91 12.54 9.34 7.06
C PRO A 91 11.27 8.70 7.60
N LEU A 92 10.40 9.43 8.32
CA LEU A 92 9.17 8.83 8.84
C LEU A 92 8.18 8.47 7.73
N ALA A 93 8.08 9.29 6.68
CA ALA A 93 7.27 8.96 5.52
C ALA A 93 7.82 7.74 4.77
N TRP A 94 9.15 7.64 4.65
CA TRP A 94 9.80 6.49 4.01
C TRP A 94 9.68 5.19 4.81
N VAL A 95 9.69 5.27 6.15
CA VAL A 95 9.41 4.09 6.99
C VAL A 95 8.00 3.57 6.71
N VAL A 96 6.99 4.44 6.61
CA VAL A 96 5.63 4.03 6.22
C VAL A 96 5.64 3.39 4.82
N ALA A 97 6.27 4.02 3.84
CA ALA A 97 6.35 3.50 2.48
C ALA A 97 7.00 2.10 2.44
N VAL A 98 8.08 1.87 3.18
CA VAL A 98 8.76 0.57 3.26
C VAL A 98 7.88 -0.47 3.95
N VAL A 99 7.19 -0.12 5.04
CA VAL A 99 6.27 -1.07 5.70
C VAL A 99 5.14 -1.49 4.76
N ILE A 100 4.53 -0.55 4.04
CA ILE A 100 3.48 -0.87 3.06
C ILE A 100 4.04 -1.64 1.87
N PHE A 101 5.26 -1.34 1.42
CA PHE A 101 5.95 -2.12 0.39
C PHE A 101 6.12 -3.58 0.81
N LEU A 102 6.52 -3.85 2.06
CA LEU A 102 6.63 -5.21 2.57
C LEU A 102 5.28 -5.93 2.59
N PHE A 103 4.18 -5.26 2.96
CA PHE A 103 2.84 -5.85 2.83
C PHE A 103 2.47 -6.17 1.39
N CYS A 104 2.84 -5.31 0.45
CA CYS A 104 2.64 -5.56 -0.97
C CYS A 104 3.43 -6.80 -1.46
N LEU A 105 4.67 -6.99 -1.00
CA LEU A 105 5.45 -8.20 -1.31
C LEU A 105 4.82 -9.47 -0.71
N VAL A 106 4.33 -9.40 0.53
CA VAL A 106 3.62 -10.52 1.15
C VAL A 106 2.36 -10.86 0.34
N ASN A 107 1.61 -9.86 -0.12
CA ASN A 107 0.44 -10.07 -0.96
C ASN A 107 0.79 -10.78 -2.29
N PHE A 108 1.89 -10.38 -2.93
CA PHE A 108 2.38 -11.03 -4.15
C PHE A 108 2.93 -12.44 -3.94
N SER A 109 3.39 -12.77 -2.74
CA SER A 109 3.78 -14.14 -2.40
C SER A 109 2.59 -15.07 -2.18
N ALA A 110 1.43 -14.53 -1.82
CA ALA A 110 0.22 -15.29 -1.55
C ALA A 110 -0.59 -15.61 -2.81
N LEU A 111 -0.53 -14.74 -3.82
CA LEU A 111 -1.33 -14.84 -5.04
C LEU A 111 -0.44 -14.62 -6.27
N PRO A 112 -0.55 -15.47 -7.31
CA PRO A 112 0.20 -15.30 -8.54
C PRO A 112 -0.34 -14.10 -9.33
N HIS A 113 0.38 -12.98 -9.27
CA HIS A 113 0.02 -11.73 -9.95
C HIS A 113 0.76 -11.57 -11.29
N PRO A 114 0.19 -10.82 -12.25
CA PRO A 114 0.90 -10.47 -13.49
C PRO A 114 2.16 -9.66 -13.22
N ALA A 115 3.24 -9.92 -13.96
CA ALA A 115 4.53 -9.24 -13.78
C ALA A 115 4.44 -7.71 -13.89
N TRP A 116 3.58 -7.20 -14.78
CA TRP A 116 3.35 -5.76 -14.92
C TRP A 116 2.77 -5.14 -13.64
N MET A 117 1.91 -5.87 -12.93
CA MET A 117 1.25 -5.40 -11.71
C MET A 117 2.25 -5.35 -10.56
N ILE A 118 3.15 -6.32 -10.49
CA ILE A 118 4.27 -6.32 -9.54
C ILE A 118 5.13 -5.08 -9.75
N ALA A 119 5.60 -4.85 -10.98
CA ALA A 119 6.41 -3.70 -11.34
C ALA A 119 5.69 -2.37 -11.08
N ALA A 120 4.41 -2.28 -11.43
CA ALA A 120 3.59 -1.10 -11.22
C ALA A 120 3.37 -0.80 -9.73
N SER A 121 3.14 -1.82 -8.89
CA SER A 121 2.99 -1.62 -7.44
C SER A 121 4.30 -1.21 -6.76
N VAL A 122 5.44 -1.80 -7.15
CA VAL A 122 6.75 -1.36 -6.66
C VAL A 122 6.97 0.11 -6.98
N PHE A 123 6.72 0.50 -8.23
CA PHE A 123 6.81 1.90 -8.64
C PHE A 123 5.83 2.78 -7.88
N ALA A 124 4.57 2.38 -7.77
CA ALA A 124 3.51 3.11 -7.08
C ALA A 124 3.85 3.39 -5.61
N VAL A 125 4.38 2.41 -4.89
CA VAL A 125 4.75 2.58 -3.47
C VAL A 125 5.94 3.54 -3.33
N LEU A 126 7.00 3.37 -4.13
CA LEU A 126 8.16 4.26 -4.10
C LEU A 126 7.79 5.69 -4.51
N PHE A 127 6.97 5.82 -5.55
CA PHE A 127 6.49 7.10 -6.04
C PHE A 127 5.55 7.78 -5.04
N GLY A 128 4.69 7.01 -4.36
CA GLY A 128 3.85 7.51 -3.27
C GLY A 128 4.66 8.07 -2.11
N GLY A 129 5.73 7.38 -1.70
CA GLY A 129 6.66 7.85 -0.66
C GLY A 129 7.37 9.14 -1.08
N PHE A 130 7.85 9.20 -2.33
CA PHE A 130 8.41 10.41 -2.91
C PHE A 130 7.40 11.58 -2.88
N CYS A 131 6.21 11.39 -3.46
CA CYS A 131 5.16 12.40 -3.48
C CYS A 131 4.76 12.88 -2.08
N ALA A 132 4.66 11.98 -1.10
CA ALA A 132 4.38 12.35 0.29
C ALA A 132 5.44 13.31 0.86
N THR A 133 6.72 13.04 0.62
CA THR A 133 7.80 13.93 1.06
C THR A 133 7.79 15.27 0.32
N SER A 134 7.52 15.25 -0.99
CA SER A 134 7.42 16.46 -1.82
C SER A 134 6.27 17.36 -1.38
N PHE A 135 5.06 16.83 -1.20
CA PHE A 135 3.89 17.61 -0.80
C PHE A 135 3.99 18.19 0.60
N THR A 136 4.64 17.50 1.52
CA THR A 136 4.78 17.97 2.90
C THR A 136 5.98 18.89 3.09
N GLY A 137 6.86 19.02 2.09
CA GLY A 137 8.13 19.74 2.20
C GLY A 137 9.07 19.07 3.22
N ALA A 138 8.97 17.75 3.39
CA ALA A 138 9.74 17.01 4.38
C ALA A 138 11.23 16.98 4.02
N LYS A 139 12.09 17.07 5.03
CA LYS A 139 13.55 17.10 4.87
C LYS A 139 14.20 15.93 5.57
N PHE A 140 15.32 15.45 5.03
CA PHE A 140 16.11 14.38 5.64
C PHE A 140 16.91 14.84 6.87
N ALA A 141 17.22 16.14 6.95
CA ALA A 141 17.88 16.71 8.12
C ALA A 141 17.01 16.57 9.38
N LEU A 142 17.66 16.29 10.52
CA LEU A 142 16.97 16.14 11.80
C LEU A 142 16.15 17.39 12.16
N PRO A 143 14.93 17.22 12.72
CA PRO A 143 14.13 18.32 13.22
C PRO A 143 14.90 19.18 14.21
N LYS A 144 14.71 20.51 14.17
CA LYS A 144 15.40 21.46 15.08
C LYS A 144 15.29 21.07 16.57
N SER A 145 14.17 20.48 16.98
CA SER A 145 13.94 20.06 18.36
C SER A 145 14.67 18.77 18.79
N GLU A 146 15.22 18.01 17.84
CA GLU A 146 15.97 16.78 18.13
C GLU A 146 17.49 16.96 17.91
N ARG A 147 17.93 18.17 17.57
CA ARG A 147 19.35 18.52 17.59
C ARG A 147 19.74 18.73 19.05
N VAL A 148 20.54 17.82 19.59
CA VAL A 148 21.19 18.03 20.90
C VAL A 148 22.10 19.25 20.78
N PRO A 149 22.08 20.19 21.74
CA PRO A 149 22.99 21.34 21.75
C PRO A 149 24.46 20.92 21.83
#